data_AF-A0AA39V4M8-F1
#
_entry.id   AF-A0AA39V4M8-F1
#
_cell.length_a   1.000
_cell.length_b   1.000
_cell.length_c   1.000
_cell.angle_alpha   90.00
_cell.angle_beta   90.00
_cell.angle_gamma   90.00
#
_symmetry.space_group_name_H-M   'P 1'
#
loop_
_entity.id
_entity.type
_entity.pdbx_description
1 polymer ?
#
loop_
_entity_poly.entity_id
_entity_poly.type
_entity_poly.pdbx_seq_one_letter_code
_entity_poly.pdbx_strand_id
1 'polypeptide(L)'
;MSATLAPISYASSIVGFTSFTFTFFTFVRVFWETILTLWSAPSQMRAYMDNLRLEIHNERAYFKSALRRTKSRSRSLKKYHEDVGPLRILNASVRRIHRQFNRLEGPFLNEMPERPEKEIDVEMRTEESTNEPDYAPMTFGRRWRWMRNKAQIISIADQVNRIQTQRIACDASNILMKLHTMDKTIQEFEDRLWDLEEHIMGERLDDGKVYVKRRVDRSGDR
;
A
#
# COMPACT_ATOMS: atom_id res chain seq x y z
N MET A 1 -15.83 -59.36 -57.99
CA MET A 1 -16.93 -58.48 -57.55
C MET A 1 -16.41 -57.56 -56.44
N SER A 2 -15.72 -56.46 -56.76
CA SER A 2 -15.12 -55.58 -55.73
C SER A 2 -14.97 -54.11 -56.17
N ALA A 3 -15.85 -53.61 -57.06
CA ALA A 3 -15.73 -52.24 -57.60
C ALA A 3 -16.87 -51.29 -57.19
N THR A 4 -17.93 -51.77 -56.55
CA THR A 4 -19.13 -50.96 -56.22
C THR A 4 -19.13 -50.36 -54.81
N LEU A 5 -18.18 -50.74 -53.94
CA LEU A 5 -18.08 -50.26 -52.55
C LEU A 5 -17.24 -48.96 -52.41
N ALA A 6 -16.38 -48.66 -53.39
CA ALA A 6 -15.52 -47.48 -53.39
C ALA A 6 -16.28 -46.12 -53.33
N PRO A 7 -17.37 -45.89 -54.10
CA PRO A 7 -18.07 -44.60 -54.07
C PRO A 7 -18.87 -44.35 -52.78
N ILE A 8 -19.38 -45.40 -52.12
CA ILE A 8 -20.16 -45.27 -50.88
C ILE A 8 -19.24 -44.93 -49.70
N SER A 9 -18.08 -45.57 -49.62
CA SER A 9 -17.06 -45.22 -48.63
C SER A 9 -16.55 -43.79 -48.83
N TYR A 10 -16.36 -43.36 -50.08
CA TYR A 10 -15.94 -42.01 -50.41
C TYR A 10 -17.00 -40.96 -50.02
N ALA A 11 -18.28 -41.23 -50.30
CA ALA A 11 -19.39 -40.36 -49.90
C ALA A 11 -19.49 -40.22 -48.37
N SER A 12 -19.33 -41.31 -47.62
CA SER A 12 -19.34 -41.28 -46.15
C SER A 12 -18.16 -40.50 -45.57
N SER A 13 -16.96 -40.60 -46.14
CA SER A 13 -15.80 -39.80 -45.73
C SER A 13 -16.00 -38.30 -45.95
N ILE A 14 -16.62 -37.91 -47.07
CA ILE A 14 -16.94 -36.49 -47.34
C ILE A 14 -17.94 -35.97 -46.31
N VAL A 15 -19.02 -36.72 -46.04
CA VAL A 15 -20.04 -36.32 -45.06
C VAL A 15 -19.47 -36.25 -43.64
N GLY A 16 -18.60 -37.20 -43.27
CA GLY A 16 -17.90 -37.16 -41.97
C GLY A 16 -16.95 -35.98 -41.85
N PHE A 17 -16.20 -35.67 -42.92
CA PHE A 17 -15.28 -34.54 -42.95
C PHE A 17 -16.04 -33.20 -42.89
N THR A 18 -17.12 -33.03 -43.65
CA THR A 18 -17.93 -31.80 -43.59
C THR A 18 -18.51 -31.58 -42.20
N SER A 19 -19.05 -32.62 -41.57
CA SER A 19 -19.54 -32.57 -40.19
C SER A 19 -18.43 -32.17 -39.20
N PHE A 20 -17.24 -32.78 -39.31
CA PHE A 20 -16.09 -32.44 -38.49
C PHE A 20 -15.62 -30.99 -38.71
N THR A 21 -15.56 -30.52 -39.96
CA THR A 21 -15.15 -29.14 -40.26
C THR A 21 -16.15 -28.12 -39.71
N PHE A 22 -17.45 -28.44 -39.70
CA PHE A 22 -18.46 -27.59 -39.09
C PHE A 22 -18.31 -27.50 -37.56
N THR A 23 -18.05 -28.64 -36.90
CA THR A 23 -17.74 -28.68 -35.47
C THR A 23 -16.44 -27.92 -35.16
N PHE A 24 -15.39 -28.14 -35.95
CA PHE A 24 -14.11 -27.45 -35.81
C PHE A 24 -14.25 -25.94 -36.03
N PHE A 25 -15.03 -25.50 -37.02
CA PHE A 25 -15.28 -24.09 -37.28
C PHE A 25 -16.02 -23.43 -36.12
N THR A 26 -17.05 -24.09 -35.60
CA THR A 26 -17.77 -23.62 -34.40
C THR A 26 -16.84 -23.53 -33.20
N PHE A 27 -15.99 -24.54 -32.99
CA PHE A 27 -14.99 -24.54 -31.92
C PHE A 27 -14.00 -23.39 -32.08
N VAL A 28 -13.41 -23.21 -33.26
CA VAL A 28 -12.47 -22.13 -33.55
C VAL A 28 -13.13 -20.77 -33.39
N ARG A 29 -14.39 -20.61 -33.81
CA ARG A 29 -15.13 -19.36 -33.63
C ARG A 29 -15.28 -19.01 -32.15
N VAL A 30 -15.79 -19.93 -31.32
CA VAL A 30 -15.96 -19.70 -29.88
C VAL A 30 -14.61 -19.48 -29.18
N PHE A 31 -13.61 -20.27 -29.55
CA PHE A 31 -12.25 -20.13 -29.06
C PHE A 31 -11.67 -18.74 -29.42
N TRP A 32 -11.91 -18.26 -30.63
CA TRP A 32 -11.43 -16.96 -31.09
C TRP A 32 -12.17 -15.80 -30.42
N GLU A 33 -13.48 -15.90 -30.18
CA GLU A 33 -14.23 -14.90 -29.41
C GLU A 33 -13.71 -14.81 -27.96
N THR A 34 -13.36 -15.94 -27.36
CA THR A 34 -12.75 -16.00 -26.02
C THR A 34 -11.35 -15.38 -26.01
N ILE A 35 -10.55 -15.66 -27.04
CA ILE A 35 -9.22 -15.06 -27.23
C ILE A 35 -9.31 -13.55 -27.49
N LEU A 36 -10.26 -13.10 -28.32
CA LEU A 36 -10.46 -11.68 -28.62
C LEU A 36 -10.90 -10.89 -27.40
N THR A 37 -11.77 -11.48 -26.58
CA THR A 37 -12.17 -10.94 -25.27
C THR A 37 -10.97 -10.85 -24.32
N LEU A 38 -10.07 -11.83 -24.36
CA LEU A 38 -8.79 -11.77 -23.65
C LEU A 38 -7.82 -10.73 -24.26
N TRP A 39 -7.91 -10.48 -25.56
CA TRP A 39 -7.10 -9.54 -26.34
C TRP A 39 -7.61 -8.09 -26.34
N SER A 40 -8.80 -7.80 -25.81
CA SER A 40 -9.33 -6.44 -25.60
C SER A 40 -8.89 -5.80 -24.27
N ALA A 41 -8.18 -6.56 -23.42
CA ALA A 41 -7.48 -6.08 -22.23
C ALA A 41 -6.21 -5.18 -22.41
N PRO A 42 -5.71 -4.77 -23.59
CA PRO A 42 -4.51 -3.94 -23.73
C PRO A 42 -4.59 -2.57 -23.04
N SER A 43 -5.76 -1.94 -22.99
CA SER A 43 -5.96 -0.69 -22.21
C SER A 43 -5.90 -0.96 -20.70
N GLN A 44 -6.36 -2.14 -20.26
CA GLN A 44 -6.31 -2.55 -18.87
C GLN A 44 -4.88 -2.77 -18.38
N MET A 45 -3.96 -3.20 -19.25
CA MET A 45 -2.56 -3.37 -18.85
C MET A 45 -1.95 -2.04 -18.38
N ARG A 46 -2.01 -1.00 -19.21
CA ARG A 46 -1.40 0.31 -18.89
C ARG A 46 -2.01 0.87 -17.61
N ALA A 47 -3.34 0.91 -17.54
CA ALA A 47 -4.06 1.34 -16.35
C ALA A 47 -3.66 0.53 -15.09
N TYR A 48 -3.49 -0.79 -15.21
CA TYR A 48 -3.08 -1.63 -14.09
C TYR A 48 -1.63 -1.36 -13.66
N MET A 49 -0.71 -1.24 -14.62
CA MET A 49 0.70 -0.93 -14.34
C MET A 49 0.87 0.46 -13.74
N ASP A 50 0.14 1.45 -14.24
CA ASP A 50 0.15 2.82 -13.71
C ASP A 50 -0.42 2.91 -12.31
N ASN A 51 -1.55 2.24 -12.08
CA ASN A 51 -2.13 2.15 -10.74
C ASN A 51 -1.15 1.49 -9.76
N LEU A 52 -0.54 0.36 -10.15
CA LEU A 52 0.42 -0.35 -9.31
C LEU A 52 1.71 0.46 -9.08
N ARG A 53 2.19 1.16 -10.11
CA ARG A 53 3.34 2.07 -10.02
C ARG A 53 3.06 3.19 -9.03
N LEU A 54 1.90 3.83 -9.15
CA LEU A 54 1.43 4.87 -8.27
C LEU A 54 1.31 4.37 -6.83
N GLU A 55 0.72 3.18 -6.64
CA GLU A 55 0.55 2.55 -5.34
C GLU A 55 1.90 2.28 -4.65
N ILE A 56 2.85 1.68 -5.38
CA ILE A 56 4.22 1.44 -4.87
C ILE A 56 4.92 2.77 -4.57
N HIS A 57 4.76 3.78 -5.42
CA HIS A 57 5.38 5.08 -5.22
C HIS A 57 4.85 5.77 -3.96
N ASN A 58 3.53 5.76 -3.77
CA ASN A 58 2.87 6.27 -2.58
C ASN A 58 3.39 5.58 -1.31
N GLU A 59 3.53 4.24 -1.32
CA GLU A 59 4.10 3.50 -0.19
C GLU A 59 5.55 3.90 0.10
N ARG A 60 6.38 4.06 -0.92
CA ARG A 60 7.79 4.47 -0.74
C ARG A 60 7.90 5.87 -0.15
N ALA A 61 7.11 6.81 -0.66
CA ALA A 61 7.07 8.19 -0.17
C ALA A 61 6.60 8.24 1.30
N TYR A 62 5.60 7.43 1.63
CA TYR A 62 5.14 7.24 2.99
C TYR A 62 6.28 6.75 3.90
N PHE A 63 6.94 5.64 3.59
CA PHE A 63 7.98 5.07 4.48
C PHE A 63 9.19 5.98 4.60
N LYS A 64 9.57 6.69 3.53
CA LYS A 64 10.63 7.71 3.57
C LYS A 64 10.29 8.81 4.58
N SER A 65 9.05 9.31 4.55
CA SER A 65 8.55 10.34 5.46
C SER A 65 8.44 9.84 6.89
N ALA A 66 7.92 8.63 7.09
CA ALA A 66 7.79 7.99 8.41
C ALA A 66 9.15 7.76 9.08
N LEU A 67 10.15 7.29 8.32
CA LEU A 67 11.52 7.09 8.81
C LEU A 67 12.26 8.41 9.12
N ARG A 68 11.99 9.47 8.34
CA ARG A 68 12.52 10.81 8.64
C ARG A 68 12.01 11.33 9.99
N ARG A 69 10.70 11.16 10.27
CA ARG A 69 10.07 11.58 11.54
C ARG A 69 10.65 10.83 12.74
N THR A 70 10.87 9.52 12.62
CA THR A 70 11.47 8.71 13.69
C THR A 70 12.95 9.04 13.92
N LYS A 71 13.72 9.29 12.85
CA LYS A 71 15.15 9.65 12.96
C LYS A 71 15.37 10.99 13.70
N SER A 72 14.54 12.00 13.44
CA SER A 72 14.63 13.30 14.14
C SER A 72 14.33 13.18 15.63
N ARG A 73 13.49 12.22 16.02
CA ARG A 73 13.06 11.98 17.42
C ARG A 73 14.04 11.10 18.21
N SER A 74 14.76 10.20 17.53
CA SER A 74 15.72 9.26 18.13
C SER A 74 16.95 9.94 18.78
N ARG A 75 17.25 11.21 18.50
CA ARG A 75 18.33 11.95 19.19
C ARG A 75 17.97 12.32 20.64
N SER A 76 16.68 12.32 20.98
CA SER A 76 16.18 12.72 22.31
C SER A 76 15.77 11.53 23.20
N LEU A 77 15.47 10.35 22.63
CA LEU A 77 15.06 9.17 23.41
C LEU A 77 15.80 7.90 22.97
N LYS A 78 16.86 7.56 23.69
CA LYS A 78 17.62 6.30 23.57
C LYS A 78 16.82 5.05 24.04
N LYS A 79 15.57 5.20 24.49
CA LYS A 79 14.80 4.15 25.18
C LYS A 79 13.66 3.51 24.37
N TYR A 80 13.35 3.99 23.17
CA TYR A 80 12.27 3.45 22.30
C TYR A 80 12.83 2.85 20.99
N HIS A 81 13.96 2.15 21.07
CA HIS A 81 14.65 1.62 19.90
C HIS A 81 13.91 0.45 19.21
N GLU A 82 12.90 -0.15 19.86
CA GLU A 82 12.14 -1.29 19.33
C GLU A 82 11.07 -0.90 18.29
N ASP A 83 10.46 0.28 18.36
CA ASP A 83 9.33 0.64 17.48
C ASP A 83 9.70 0.99 16.03
N VAL A 84 11.00 1.24 15.75
CA VAL A 84 11.46 1.55 14.38
C VAL A 84 11.78 0.28 13.58
N GLY A 85 11.84 -0.88 14.25
CA GLY A 85 12.12 -2.18 13.61
C GLY A 85 11.11 -2.55 12.52
N PRO A 86 9.80 -2.56 12.81
CA PRO A 86 8.77 -2.92 11.85
C PRO A 86 8.77 -2.03 10.60
N LEU A 87 8.86 -0.70 10.76
CA LEU A 87 8.88 0.24 9.64
C LEU A 87 10.10 0.06 8.73
N ARG A 88 11.26 -0.31 9.29
CA ARG A 88 12.46 -0.61 8.50
C ARG A 88 12.31 -1.90 7.70
N ILE A 89 11.71 -2.93 8.29
CA ILE A 89 11.42 -4.21 7.62
C ILE A 89 10.44 -3.96 6.47
N LEU A 90 9.34 -3.24 6.73
CA LEU A 90 8.35 -2.90 5.71
C LEU A 90 8.97 -2.09 4.56
N ASN A 91 9.79 -1.08 4.86
CA ASN A 91 10.51 -0.31 3.83
C ASN A 91 11.44 -1.22 2.97
N ALA A 92 12.15 -2.17 3.59
CA ALA A 92 12.97 -3.12 2.85
C ALA A 92 12.12 -4.00 1.91
N SER A 93 10.94 -4.42 2.35
CA SER A 93 9.97 -5.17 1.55
C SER A 93 9.44 -4.34 0.37
N VAL A 94 9.02 -3.09 0.60
CA VAL A 94 8.57 -2.19 -0.48
C VAL A 94 9.66 -1.97 -1.52
N ARG A 95 10.92 -1.80 -1.11
CA ARG A 95 12.04 -1.67 -2.04
C ARG A 95 12.24 -2.93 -2.88
N ARG A 96 12.06 -4.12 -2.30
CA ARG A 96 12.14 -5.40 -3.02
C ARG A 96 11.03 -5.50 -4.06
N ILE A 97 9.79 -5.19 -3.68
CA ILE A 97 8.62 -5.17 -4.56
C ILE A 97 8.82 -4.19 -5.71
N HIS A 98 9.28 -2.97 -5.43
CA HIS A 98 9.58 -1.97 -6.45
C HIS A 98 10.60 -2.48 -7.47
N ARG A 99 11.68 -3.15 -7.04
CA ARG A 99 12.65 -3.75 -7.97
C ARG A 99 12.03 -4.88 -8.80
N GLN A 100 11.17 -5.70 -8.21
CA GLN A 100 10.46 -6.75 -8.95
C GLN A 100 9.52 -6.16 -9.98
N PHE A 101 8.79 -5.10 -9.62
CA PHE A 101 7.93 -4.36 -10.52
C PHE A 101 8.72 -3.76 -11.69
N ASN A 102 9.82 -3.05 -11.43
CA ASN A 102 10.65 -2.46 -12.48
C ASN A 102 11.21 -3.50 -13.46
N ARG A 103 11.55 -4.71 -13.00
CA ARG A 103 11.98 -5.81 -13.88
C ARG A 103 10.87 -6.28 -14.81
N LEU A 104 9.62 -6.26 -14.33
CA LEU A 104 8.45 -6.66 -15.10
C LEU A 104 7.96 -5.54 -16.02
N GLU A 105 8.14 -4.29 -15.63
CA GLU A 105 7.75 -3.11 -16.38
C GLU A 105 8.74 -2.80 -17.52
N GLY A 106 10.04 -3.03 -17.31
CA GLY A 106 11.11 -2.72 -18.27
C GLY A 106 10.82 -3.14 -19.73
N PRO A 107 10.35 -4.37 -20.00
CA PRO A 107 10.01 -4.82 -21.35
C PRO A 107 8.84 -4.08 -22.04
N PHE A 108 8.11 -3.23 -21.33
CA PHE A 108 6.95 -2.48 -21.82
C PHE A 108 7.21 -0.99 -22.00
N LEU A 109 8.30 -0.49 -21.44
CA LEU A 109 8.74 0.89 -21.68
C LEU A 109 9.37 1.00 -23.07
N ASN A 110 9.27 2.19 -23.67
CA ASN A 110 10.18 2.57 -24.75
C ASN A 110 11.60 2.64 -24.17
N GLU A 111 12.61 2.34 -24.99
CA GLU A 111 14.01 2.52 -24.60
C GLU A 111 14.25 4.00 -24.27
N MET A 112 14.09 4.36 -23.01
CA MET A 112 14.68 5.59 -22.47
C MET A 112 16.20 5.40 -22.49
N PRO A 113 16.97 6.42 -22.90
CA PRO A 113 18.42 6.32 -23.06
C PRO A 113 19.05 5.77 -21.78
N GLU A 114 20.01 4.86 -21.94
CA GLU A 114 20.70 4.14 -20.87
C GLU A 114 20.94 5.01 -19.63
N ARG A 115 20.12 4.85 -18.59
CA ARG A 115 20.41 5.47 -17.30
C ARG A 115 21.45 4.62 -16.59
N PRO A 116 22.64 5.15 -16.29
CA PRO A 116 23.65 4.41 -15.55
C PRO A 116 23.09 4.05 -14.17
N GLU A 117 23.25 2.79 -13.75
CA GLU A 117 22.70 2.23 -12.50
C GLU A 117 23.03 3.06 -11.24
N LYS A 118 24.08 3.89 -11.31
CA LYS A 118 24.51 4.82 -10.25
C LYS A 118 23.53 5.99 -10.02
N GLU A 119 22.67 6.31 -10.98
CA GLU A 119 21.68 7.38 -10.85
C GLU A 119 20.42 6.91 -10.10
N ILE A 120 20.18 5.60 -10.00
CA ILE A 120 19.03 5.02 -9.26
C ILE A 120 19.16 5.31 -7.75
N ASP A 121 20.38 5.37 -7.22
CA ASP A 121 20.65 5.72 -5.82
C ASP A 121 20.65 7.25 -5.59
N VAL A 122 20.94 8.04 -6.63
CA VAL A 122 21.01 9.52 -6.55
C VAL A 122 19.63 10.17 -6.78
N GLU A 123 18.82 9.63 -7.67
CA GLU A 123 17.40 9.98 -7.85
C GLU A 123 16.52 9.36 -6.75
N MET A 124 17.02 8.33 -6.03
CA MET A 124 16.43 7.94 -4.73
C MET A 124 16.50 9.06 -3.68
N ARG A 125 17.42 10.03 -3.84
CA ARG A 125 17.64 11.15 -2.93
C ARG A 125 16.99 12.44 -3.42
N THR A 126 16.88 12.63 -4.72
CA THR A 126 16.34 13.83 -5.37
C THR A 126 14.91 13.54 -5.84
N GLU A 127 13.95 14.20 -5.20
CA GLU A 127 12.53 14.14 -5.54
C GLU A 127 12.31 14.65 -6.98
N GLU A 128 11.19 14.24 -7.59
CA GLU A 128 10.59 14.97 -8.73
C GLU A 128 11.21 14.74 -10.12
N SER A 129 11.30 13.48 -10.54
CA SER A 129 11.20 13.16 -11.97
C SER A 129 9.79 12.63 -12.23
N THR A 130 8.86 13.55 -12.43
CA THR A 130 7.50 13.40 -12.97
C THR A 130 7.54 12.97 -14.44
N ASN A 131 8.47 12.08 -14.78
CA ASN A 131 8.52 11.48 -16.11
C ASN A 131 7.42 10.42 -16.13
N GLU A 132 6.28 10.81 -16.70
CA GLU A 132 5.22 9.88 -17.07
C GLU A 132 5.87 8.76 -17.89
N PRO A 133 5.71 7.49 -17.48
CA PRO A 133 6.36 6.39 -18.18
C PRO A 133 5.88 6.32 -19.63
N ASP A 134 6.81 6.51 -20.56
CA ASP A 134 6.51 6.37 -21.99
C ASP A 134 6.40 4.88 -22.34
N TYR A 135 5.18 4.36 -22.27
CA TYR A 135 4.90 2.99 -22.65
C TYR A 135 4.94 2.83 -24.15
N ALA A 136 5.71 1.82 -24.59
CA ALA A 136 5.77 1.44 -25.97
C ALA A 136 4.38 1.13 -26.56
N PRO A 137 4.19 1.35 -27.88
CA PRO A 137 2.99 0.89 -28.55
C PRO A 137 2.85 -0.63 -28.37
N MET A 138 1.62 -1.06 -28.04
CA MET A 138 1.33 -2.40 -27.58
C MET A 138 1.27 -3.40 -28.75
N THR A 139 2.42 -3.91 -29.19
CA THR A 139 2.55 -4.93 -30.24
C THR A 139 2.14 -6.33 -29.75
N PHE A 140 1.85 -7.25 -30.69
CA PHE A 140 1.40 -8.61 -30.38
C PHE A 140 2.35 -9.37 -29.44
N GLY A 141 3.66 -9.30 -29.69
CA GLY A 141 4.65 -9.96 -28.83
C GLY A 141 4.66 -9.42 -27.39
N ARG A 142 4.49 -8.10 -27.22
CA ARG A 142 4.38 -7.48 -25.88
C ARG A 142 3.07 -7.91 -25.19
N ARG A 143 1.96 -8.05 -25.92
CA ARG A 143 0.69 -8.58 -25.38
C ARG A 143 0.83 -10.02 -24.87
N TRP A 144 1.46 -10.90 -25.64
CA TRP A 144 1.71 -12.27 -25.21
C TRP A 144 2.58 -12.32 -23.94
N ARG A 145 3.62 -11.48 -23.89
CA ARG A 145 4.50 -11.34 -22.72
C ARG A 145 3.73 -10.84 -21.49
N TRP A 146 2.85 -9.87 -21.64
CA TRP A 146 1.95 -9.41 -20.58
C TRP A 146 1.08 -10.55 -20.05
N MET A 147 0.43 -11.31 -20.93
CA MET A 147 -0.44 -12.41 -20.52
C MET A 147 0.32 -13.45 -19.69
N ARG A 148 1.57 -13.77 -20.06
CA ARG A 148 2.42 -14.69 -19.31
C ARG A 148 2.86 -14.12 -17.95
N ASN A 149 3.09 -12.82 -17.87
CA ASN A 149 3.57 -12.14 -16.66
C ASN A 149 2.44 -11.60 -15.76
N LYS A 150 1.19 -11.60 -16.23
CA LYS A 150 0.02 -11.06 -15.51
C LYS A 150 -0.11 -11.63 -14.11
N ALA A 151 0.11 -12.94 -13.94
CA ALA A 151 0.06 -13.58 -12.63
C ALA A 151 1.11 -13.01 -11.65
N GLN A 152 2.32 -12.72 -12.13
CA GLN A 152 3.38 -12.13 -11.32
C GLN A 152 3.02 -10.70 -10.91
N ILE A 153 2.42 -9.95 -11.82
CA ILE A 153 2.01 -8.55 -11.59
C ILE A 153 0.88 -8.47 -10.57
N ILE A 154 -0.10 -9.37 -10.65
CA ILE A 154 -1.15 -9.54 -9.62
C ILE A 154 -0.53 -9.92 -8.27
N SER A 155 0.48 -10.81 -8.26
CA SER A 155 1.16 -11.20 -7.02
C SER A 155 1.92 -10.04 -6.36
N ILE A 156 2.42 -9.08 -7.15
CA ILE A 156 3.07 -7.88 -6.65
C ILE A 156 2.02 -6.94 -6.04
N ALA A 157 0.88 -6.75 -6.70
CA ALA A 157 -0.23 -5.98 -6.14
C ALA A 157 -0.71 -6.56 -4.80
N ASP A 158 -0.87 -7.89 -4.69
CA ASP A 158 -1.21 -8.53 -3.42
C ASP A 158 -0.15 -8.28 -2.33
N GLN A 159 1.13 -8.34 -2.68
CA GLN A 159 2.21 -8.01 -1.74
C GLN A 159 2.18 -6.56 -1.28
N VAL A 160 1.87 -5.60 -2.17
CA VAL A 160 1.73 -4.18 -1.80
C VAL A 160 0.57 -3.99 -0.84
N ASN A 161 -0.58 -4.59 -1.13
CA ASN A 161 -1.77 -4.51 -0.26
C ASN A 161 -1.50 -5.11 1.14
N ARG A 162 -0.78 -6.23 1.22
CA ARG A 162 -0.34 -6.80 2.50
C ARG A 162 0.53 -5.82 3.29
N ILE A 163 1.48 -5.15 2.65
CA ILE A 163 2.32 -4.15 3.31
C ILE A 163 1.50 -2.94 3.75
N GLN A 164 0.55 -2.47 2.94
CA GLN A 164 -0.36 -1.41 3.32
C GLN A 164 -1.15 -1.76 4.57
N THR A 165 -1.69 -2.97 4.63
CA THR A 165 -2.43 -3.47 5.80
C THR A 165 -1.52 -3.50 7.04
N GLN A 166 -0.29 -4.02 6.89
CA GLN A 166 0.69 -4.05 7.98
C GLN A 166 1.10 -2.64 8.45
N ARG A 167 1.25 -1.69 7.52
CA ARG A 167 1.51 -0.29 7.83
C ARG A 167 0.35 0.32 8.62
N ILE A 168 -0.89 0.14 8.16
CA ILE A 168 -2.08 0.65 8.86
C ILE A 168 -2.15 0.10 10.28
N ALA A 169 -1.84 -1.18 10.47
CA ALA A 169 -1.76 -1.78 11.80
C ALA A 169 -0.66 -1.15 12.67
N CYS A 170 0.54 -0.91 12.11
CA CYS A 170 1.62 -0.21 12.81
C CYS A 170 1.23 1.23 13.18
N ASP A 171 0.54 1.94 12.28
CA ASP A 171 0.06 3.31 12.53
C ASP A 171 -1.01 3.36 13.60
N ALA A 172 -1.97 2.43 13.58
CA ALA A 172 -2.99 2.30 14.62
C ALA A 172 -2.34 2.03 15.99
N SER A 173 -1.35 1.15 16.05
CA SER A 173 -0.59 0.88 17.29
C SER A 173 0.15 2.14 17.79
N ASN A 174 0.83 2.86 16.90
CA ASN A 174 1.49 4.12 17.23
C ASN A 174 0.52 5.19 17.74
N ILE A 175 -0.69 5.28 17.17
CA ILE A 175 -1.74 6.20 17.64
C ILE A 175 -2.23 5.79 19.02
N LEU A 176 -2.50 4.50 19.24
CA LEU A 176 -2.95 3.99 20.54
C LEU A 176 -1.93 4.28 21.65
N MET A 177 -0.64 4.09 21.38
CA MET A 177 0.41 4.43 22.35
C MET A 177 0.44 5.93 22.67
N LYS A 178 0.24 6.79 21.66
CA LYS A 178 0.15 8.24 21.89
C LYS A 178 -1.07 8.61 22.72
N LEU A 179 -2.22 8.00 22.44
CA LEU A 179 -3.45 8.23 23.23
C LEU A 179 -3.25 7.82 24.68
N HIS A 180 -2.62 6.66 24.93
CA HIS A 180 -2.29 6.24 26.29
C HIS A 180 -1.29 7.18 26.98
N THR A 181 -0.32 7.75 26.25
CA THR A 181 0.55 8.79 26.85
C THR A 181 -0.21 10.08 27.14
N MET A 182 -1.20 10.44 26.31
CA MET A 182 -2.04 11.62 26.56
C MET A 182 -2.97 11.39 27.76
N ASP A 183 -3.54 10.21 27.91
CA ASP A 183 -4.36 9.82 29.05
C ASP A 183 -3.60 9.98 30.37
N LYS A 184 -2.35 9.51 30.41
CA LYS A 184 -1.46 9.73 31.56
C LYS A 184 -1.20 11.21 31.84
N THR A 185 -0.95 12.01 30.81
CA THR A 185 -0.75 13.45 31.02
C THR A 185 -2.02 14.15 31.51
N ILE A 186 -3.20 13.69 31.08
CA ILE A 186 -4.49 14.21 31.56
C ILE A 186 -4.68 13.87 33.04
N GLN A 187 -4.40 12.62 33.43
CA GLN A 187 -4.42 12.23 34.85
C GLN A 187 -3.46 13.07 35.69
N GLU A 188 -2.23 13.31 35.22
CA GLU A 188 -1.28 14.21 35.89
C GLU A 188 -1.80 15.66 36.02
N PHE A 189 -2.59 16.13 35.06
CA PHE A 189 -3.25 17.44 35.14
C PHE A 189 -4.42 17.44 36.14
N GLU A 190 -5.23 16.39 36.16
CA GLU A 190 -6.34 16.22 37.11
C GLU A 190 -5.82 16.18 38.56
N ASP A 191 -4.75 15.41 38.81
CA ASP A 191 -4.12 15.34 40.14
C ASP A 191 -3.63 16.71 40.61
N ARG A 192 -2.97 17.47 39.72
CA ARG A 192 -2.51 18.84 40.03
C ARG A 192 -3.66 19.82 40.27
N LEU A 193 -4.79 19.63 39.58
CA LEU A 193 -5.98 20.46 39.80
C LEU A 193 -6.60 20.16 41.16
N TRP A 194 -6.63 18.89 41.58
CA TRP A 194 -7.07 18.49 42.92
C TRP A 194 -6.19 19.10 44.01
N ASP A 195 -4.86 19.03 43.87
CA ASP A 195 -3.93 19.65 44.83
C ASP A 195 -4.16 21.18 44.95
N LEU A 196 -4.44 21.83 43.82
CA LEU A 196 -4.67 23.27 43.77
C LEU A 196 -6.03 23.65 44.37
N GLU A 197 -7.06 22.81 44.14
CA GLU A 197 -8.37 22.95 44.78
C GLU A 197 -8.27 22.77 46.31
N GLU A 198 -7.57 21.73 46.79
CA GLU A 198 -7.35 21.49 48.21
C GLU A 198 -6.62 22.66 48.88
N HIS A 199 -5.60 23.21 48.21
CA HIS A 199 -4.88 24.38 48.70
C HIS A 199 -5.79 25.62 48.83
N ILE A 200 -6.60 25.94 47.80
CA ILE A 200 -7.53 27.08 47.83
C ILE A 200 -8.62 26.89 48.88
N MET A 201 -9.15 25.67 49.03
CA MET A 201 -10.16 25.38 50.05
C MET A 201 -9.58 25.47 51.47
N GLY A 202 -8.33 25.04 51.67
CA GLY A 202 -7.61 25.18 52.93
C GLY A 202 -7.41 26.64 53.35
N GLU A 203 -6.94 27.49 52.45
CA GLU A 203 -6.74 28.92 52.73
C GLU A 203 -8.05 29.64 53.10
N ARG A 204 -9.15 29.34 52.41
CA ARG A 204 -10.47 29.94 52.72
C ARG A 204 -10.99 29.58 54.12
N LEU A 205 -10.68 28.39 54.62
CA LEU A 205 -11.12 27.95 55.95
C LEU A 205 -10.30 28.61 57.07
N ASP A 206 -9.02 28.88 56.84
CA ASP A 206 -8.17 29.57 57.82
C ASP A 206 -8.47 31.07 57.90
N ASP A 207 -8.74 31.73 56.77
CA ASP A 207 -9.23 33.12 56.77
C ASP A 207 -10.53 33.26 57.57
N GLY A 208 -11.49 32.32 57.39
CA GLY A 208 -12.74 32.29 58.15
C GLY A 208 -12.54 32.18 59.67
N LYS A 209 -11.57 31.37 60.12
CA LYS A 209 -11.23 31.24 61.56
C LYS A 209 -10.59 32.51 62.13
N VAL A 210 -9.77 33.22 61.35
CA VAL A 210 -9.17 34.50 61.75
C VAL A 210 -10.25 35.58 61.95
N TYR A 211 -11.28 35.62 61.09
CA TYR A 211 -12.40 36.54 61.27
C TYR A 211 -13.30 36.20 62.47
N VAL A 212 -13.53 34.92 62.76
CA VAL A 212 -14.35 34.49 63.90
C VAL A 212 -13.62 34.72 65.23
N LYS A 213 -12.32 34.40 65.33
CA LYS A 213 -11.53 34.59 66.55
C LYS A 213 -11.41 36.07 66.94
N ARG A 214 -11.25 36.96 65.96
CA ARG A 214 -11.19 38.41 66.18
C ARG A 214 -12.54 39.02 66.62
N ARG A 215 -13.65 38.33 66.40
CA ARG A 215 -14.99 38.75 66.84
C ARG A 215 -15.28 38.34 68.28
N VAL A 216 -14.77 37.19 68.72
CA VAL A 216 -14.92 36.69 70.10
C VAL A 216 -14.06 37.50 71.08
N ASP A 217 -12.83 37.87 70.70
CA ASP A 217 -11.95 38.69 71.56
C ASP A 217 -12.44 40.15 71.72
N ARG A 218 -13.32 40.65 70.83
CA ARG A 218 -13.96 41.97 70.96
C ARG A 218 -15.26 41.98 71.75
N SER A 219 -15.82 40.81 72.07
CA SER A 219 -17.11 40.68 72.74
C SER A 219 -16.98 40.40 74.25
N GLY A 220 -15.77 40.18 74.76
CA GLY A 220 -15.52 39.87 76.18
C GLY A 220 -15.16 41.09 77.05
N ASP A 221 -15.21 42.31 76.50
CA ASP A 221 -14.73 43.54 77.15
C ASP A 221 -15.86 44.54 77.44
N ARG A 222 -17.04 44.04 77.83
CA ARG A 222 -18.15 44.87 78.36
C ARG A 222 -18.75 44.25 79.61
#